data_AF-A0A2G9NQD0-F1
#
_entry.id   AF-A0A2G9NQD0-F1
#
_cell.length_a   1.000
_cell.length_b   1.000
_cell.length_c   1.000
_cell.angle_alpha   90.00
_cell.angle_beta   90.00
_cell.angle_gamma   90.00
#
_symmetry.space_group_name_H-M   'P 1'
#
loop_
_entity.id
_entity.type
_entity.pdbx_description
1 polymer ?
#
loop_
_entity_poly.entity_id
_entity_poly.type
_entity_poly.pdbx_seq_one_letter_code
_entity_poly.pdbx_strand_id
1 'polypeptide(L)' 'MIKIGLGVFIFLIVGALLIISNNNLHLIKKDELDTFGRLYYSWISNIFHNIKTITGYVTLENWVPKNPVKLKNISISQ' A
#
# COMPACT_ATOMS: atom_id res chain seq x y z
N MET A 1 -17.64 2.09 -14.17
CA MET A 1 -16.89 3.15 -13.45
C MET A 1 -17.35 3.33 -12.01
N ILE A 2 -18.65 3.52 -11.71
CA ILE A 2 -19.16 3.72 -10.32
C ILE A 2 -18.72 2.61 -9.34
N LYS A 3 -18.64 1.35 -9.80
CA LYS A 3 -18.32 0.20 -8.93
C LYS A 3 -16.93 0.27 -8.27
N ILE A 4 -15.92 0.75 -9.00
CA ILE A 4 -14.56 0.90 -8.46
C ILE A 4 -14.52 2.09 -7.51
N GLY A 5 -15.16 3.21 -7.87
CA GLY A 5 -15.27 4.37 -7.00
C GLY A 5 -15.96 4.04 -5.67
N LEU A 6 -17.03 3.24 -5.70
CA LEU A 6 -17.72 2.79 -4.49
C LEU A 6 -16.82 1.91 -3.61
N GLY A 7 -16.05 1.00 -4.22
CA GLY A 7 -15.09 0.18 -3.48
C GLY A 7 -14.01 1.02 -2.79
N VAL A 8 -13.43 1.99 -3.50
CA VAL A 8 -12.46 2.94 -2.92
C VAL A 8 -13.10 3.76 -1.80
N PHE A 9 -14.32 4.24 -1.99
CA PHE A 9 -15.04 5.00 -0.98
C PHE A 9 -15.27 4.19 0.30
N ILE A 10 -15.75 2.94 0.18
CA ILE A 10 -15.93 2.03 1.33
C ILE A 10 -14.59 1.76 2.00
N PHE A 11 -13.52 1.51 1.25
CA PHE A 11 -12.18 1.29 1.78
C PHE A 11 -11.69 2.49 2.62
N LEU A 12 -11.91 3.71 2.15
CA LEU A 12 -11.56 4.93 2.89
C LEU A 12 -12.36 5.07 4.18
N ILE A 13 -13.67 4.79 4.16
CA ILE A 13 -14.53 4.81 5.35
C ILE A 13 -14.07 3.78 6.37
N VAL A 14 -13.82 2.53 5.93
CA VAL A 14 -13.36 1.47 6.83
C VAL A 14 -12.00 1.84 7.44
N GLY A 15 -11.09 2.42 6.66
CA GLY A 15 -9.83 2.94 7.18
C GLY A 15 -10.01 4.02 8.25
N ALA A 16 -10.93 4.97 8.03
CA ALA A 16 -11.26 5.98 9.02
C ALA A 16 -11.81 5.34 10.32
N LEU A 17 -12.76 4.42 10.20
CA LEU A 17 -13.35 3.72 11.34
C LEU A 17 -12.32 2.90 12.14
N LEU A 18 -11.39 2.22 11.45
CA LEU A 18 -10.30 1.49 12.10
C LEU A 18 -9.38 2.41 12.89
N ILE A 19 -9.03 3.58 12.34
CA ILE A 19 -8.19 4.56 13.05
C ILE A 19 -8.91 5.10 14.28
N ILE A 20 -10.19 5.47 14.14
CA ILE A 20 -11.02 5.95 15.25
C ILE A 20 -11.10 4.90 16.35
N SER A 21 -11.41 3.64 15.99
CA SER A 21 -11.58 2.56 16.95
C SER A 21 -10.28 2.16 17.63
N ASN A 22 -9.17 2.06 16.90
CA ASN A 22 -7.90 1.60 17.48
C ASN A 22 -7.26 2.64 18.41
N ASN A 23 -7.56 3.93 18.21
CA ASN A 23 -7.03 5.02 19.01
C ASN A 23 -8.05 5.57 20.01
N ASN A 24 -9.25 4.97 20.11
CA ASN A 24 -10.36 5.41 20.96
C ASN A 24 -10.68 6.90 20.82
N LEU A 25 -10.74 7.41 19.58
CA LEU A 25 -10.91 8.84 19.31
C LEU A 25 -12.39 9.24 19.32
N HIS A 26 -12.71 10.28 20.10
CA HIS A 26 -13.98 10.97 20.10
C HIS A 26 -13.86 12.25 19.27
N LEU A 27 -14.34 12.20 18.03
CA LEU A 27 -14.23 13.28 17.05
C LEU A 27 -14.92 14.60 17.44
N ILE A 28 -15.70 14.61 18.53
CA ILE A 28 -16.34 15.81 19.09
C ILE A 28 -15.29 16.70 19.79
N LYS A 29 -14.23 16.11 20.34
CA LYS A 29 -13.15 16.86 20.99
C LYS A 29 -12.16 17.34 19.93
N LYS A 30 -11.87 18.64 19.94
CA LYS A 30 -11.00 19.29 18.95
C LYS A 30 -9.60 18.66 18.87
N ASP A 31 -9.00 18.32 20.01
CA ASP A 31 -7.65 17.74 20.07
C ASP A 31 -7.60 16.31 19.50
N GLU A 32 -8.66 15.53 19.75
CA GLU A 32 -8.79 14.17 19.23
C GLU A 32 -9.14 14.18 17.73
N LEU A 33 -9.87 15.19 17.25
CA LEU A 33 -10.12 15.42 15.82
C LEU A 33 -8.83 15.77 15.06
N ASP A 34 -8.00 16.64 15.62
CA ASP A 34 -6.70 16.99 15.05
C ASP A 34 -5.75 15.77 15.03
N THR A 35 -5.78 14.96 16.08
CA THR A 35 -5.07 13.68 16.15
C THR A 35 -5.56 12.69 15.08
N PHE A 36 -6.88 12.56 14.91
CA PHE A 36 -7.47 11.76 13.82
C PHE A 36 -6.97 12.25 12.46
N GLY A 37 -7.00 13.57 12.20
CA GLY A 37 -6.55 14.16 10.95
C GLY A 37 -5.10 13.78 10.61
N ARG A 38 -4.19 13.89 11.58
CA ARG A 38 -2.79 13.47 11.42
C ARG A 38 -2.65 11.98 11.12
N LEU A 39 -3.32 11.13 11.90
CA LEU A 39 -3.24 9.67 11.73
C LEU A 39 -3.81 9.23 10.39
N TYR A 40 -4.97 9.78 10.01
CA TYR A 40 -5.64 9.48 8.75
C TYR A 40 -4.79 9.94 7.55
N TYR A 41 -4.23 11.14 7.60
CA TYR A 41 -3.32 11.63 6.56
C TYR A 41 -2.07 10.75 6.43
N SER A 42 -1.44 10.39 7.56
CA SER A 42 -0.29 9.48 7.56
C SER A 42 -0.63 8.13 6.95
N TRP A 43 -1.78 7.54 7.31
CA TRP A 43 -2.24 6.27 6.77
C TRP A 43 -2.44 6.32 5.24
N ILE A 44 -3.13 7.35 4.73
CA ILE A 44 -3.30 7.57 3.29
C ILE A 44 -1.96 7.73 2.59
N SER A 45 -1.05 8.54 3.16
CA SER A 45 0.27 8.76 2.57
C SER A 45 1.09 7.47 2.45
N ASN A 46 1.01 6.60 3.46
CA ASN A 46 1.66 5.29 3.45
C ASN A 46 1.07 4.36 2.40
N ILE A 47 -0.25 4.37 2.20
CA ILE A 47 -0.89 3.62 1.11
C ILE A 47 -0.35 4.07 -0.25
N PHE A 48 -0.31 5.38 -0.51
CA PHE A 48 0.22 5.90 -1.77
C PHE A 48 1.70 5.56 -1.96
N HIS A 49 2.50 5.61 -0.89
CA HIS A 49 3.90 5.22 -0.94
C HIS A 49 4.06 3.72 -1.28
N ASN A 50 3.26 2.86 -0.67
CA ASN A 50 3.28 1.42 -0.94
C ASN A 50 2.83 1.10 -2.36
N ILE A 51 1.76 1.75 -2.85
CA ILE A 51 1.30 1.60 -4.23
C ILE A 51 2.41 2.01 -5.21
N LYS A 52 3.03 3.19 -5.01
CA LYS A 52 4.15 3.64 -5.85
C LYS A 52 5.32 2.64 -5.84
N THR A 53 5.64 2.09 -4.68
CA THR A 53 6.73 1.11 -4.52
C THR A 53 6.42 -0.18 -5.27
N ILE A 54 5.21 -0.71 -5.13
CA ILE A 54 4.77 -1.92 -5.83
C ILE A 54 4.74 -1.69 -7.34
N THR A 55 4.13 -0.59 -7.79
CA THR A 55 4.10 -0.24 -9.21
C THR A 55 5.51 -0.06 -9.76
N GLY A 56 6.40 0.63 -9.04
CA GLY A 56 7.80 0.78 -9.40
C GLY A 56 8.52 -0.58 -9.50
N TYR A 57 8.30 -1.48 -8.55
CA TYR A 57 8.88 -2.83 -8.57
C TYR A 57 8.42 -3.65 -9.78
N VAL A 58 7.13 -3.55 -10.14
CA VAL A 58 6.57 -4.23 -11.32
C VAL A 58 7.07 -3.60 -12.62
N THR A 59 6.99 -2.29 -12.76
CA THR A 59 7.35 -1.57 -14.00
C THR A 59 8.85 -1.60 -14.29
N LEU A 60 9.69 -1.56 -13.25
CA LEU A 60 11.15 -1.66 -13.41
C LEU A 60 11.62 -3.12 -13.56
N GLU A 61 10.69 -4.08 -13.54
CA GLU A 61 10.98 -5.51 -13.56
C GLU A 61 12.09 -5.89 -12.57
N ASN A 62 12.09 -5.26 -11.38
CA ASN A 62 13.14 -5.48 -10.39
C ASN A 62 13.17 -6.93 -9.88
N TRP A 63 12.11 -7.69 -10.16
CA TRP A 63 12.00 -9.12 -9.91
C TRP A 63 12.74 -9.99 -10.94
N VAL A 64 13.05 -9.46 -12.13
CA VAL A 64 13.81 -10.16 -13.18
C VAL A 64 15.31 -9.99 -12.90
N PRO A 65 16.06 -11.08 -12.70
CA PRO A 65 17.49 -10.98 -12.44
C PRO A 65 18.22 -10.41 -13.67
N LYS A 66 18.86 -9.25 -13.50
CA LYS A 66 19.63 -8.57 -14.56
C LYS A 66 20.80 -9.40 -15.10
N ASN A 67 21.27 -10.35 -14.30
CA ASN A 67 22.27 -11.34 -14.69
C ASN A 67 21.61 -12.71 -14.71
N PRO A 68 21.13 -13.19 -15.87
CA PRO A 68 20.64 -14.56 -15.97
C PRO A 68 21.77 -15.51 -15.57
N VAL A 69 21.47 -16.48 -14.71
CA VAL A 69 22.40 -17.57 -14.38
C VAL A 69 22.76 -18.24 -15.70
N LYS A 70 24.02 -18.09 -16.16
CA LYS A 70 24.53 -18.87 -17.29
C LYS A 70 24.46 -20.33 -16.88
N LEU A 71 23.47 -21.06 -17.39
CA LEU A 71 23.47 -22.51 -17.32
C LEU A 71 24.74 -22.95 -18.05
N LYS A 72 25.75 -23.38 -17.29
CA LYS A 72 26.94 -24.01 -17.85
C LYS A 72 26.41 -25.24 -18.58
N ASN A 73 26.44 -25.23 -19.91
CA ASN A 73 26.09 -26.39 -20.71
C ASN A 73 26.96 -27.55 -20.20
N ILE A 74 26.36 -28.44 -19.41
CA ILE A 74 26.97 -29.70 -19.03
C ILE A 74 26.92 -30.51 -20.32
N SER A 75 28.00 -30.47 -21.08
CA SER A 75 28.25 -31.43 -22.15
C SER A 75 28.31 -32.79 -21.47
N ILE A 76 27.19 -33.52 -21.50
CA ILE A 76 27.14 -34.92 -21.12
C ILE A 76 27.93 -35.65 -22.21
N SER A 77 29.20 -35.92 -21.94
CA SER A 77 29.98 -36.89 -22.68
C SER A 77 29.56 -38.28 -22.22
N GLN A 78 28.76 -38.96 -23.03
CA GLN A 78 28.67 -40.43 -23.06
C GLN A 78 28.83 -40.89 -24.49
#